data_AF-A0A936FT51-F1
#
_entry.id   AF-A0A936FT51-F1
#
_cell.length_a   1.000
_cell.length_b   1.000
_cell.length_c   1.000
_cell.angle_alpha   90.00
_cell.angle_beta   90.00
_cell.angle_gamma   90.00
#
_symmetry.space_group_name_H-M   'P 1'
#
loop_
_entity.id
_entity.type
_entity.pdbx_description
1 polymer ?
#
loop_
_entity_poly.entity_id
_entity_poly.type
_entity_poly.pdbx_seq_one_letter_code
_entity_poly.pdbx_strand_id
1 'polypeptide(L)' 'MSVIIILLIVSICIAGGFLIAFLWSVKDGQFDDVQSPAQRMLFENIKNKEK' A
#
# COMPACT_ATOMS: atom_id res chain seq x y z
N MET A 1 11.80 9.18 -35.10
CA MET A 1 10.89 10.23 -34.58
C MET A 1 9.56 9.66 -34.06
N SER A 2 8.84 8.83 -34.82
CA SER A 2 7.55 8.25 -34.39
C SER A 2 7.62 7.41 -33.09
N VAL A 3 8.69 6.64 -32.92
CA VAL A 3 8.88 5.76 -31.74
C VAL A 3 8.92 6.53 -30.41
N ILE A 4 9.49 7.74 -30.41
CA ILE A 4 9.60 8.57 -29.20
C ILE A 4 8.21 8.98 -28.69
N ILE A 5 7.29 9.29 -29.61
CA ILE A 5 5.91 9.68 -29.28
C ILE A 5 5.16 8.51 -28.65
N ILE A 6 5.34 7.30 -29.20
CA ILE A 6 4.74 6.08 -28.65
C ILE A 6 5.27 5.79 -27.25
N LEU A 7 6.59 5.89 -27.04
CA LEU A 7 7.20 5.69 -25.72
C LEU A 7 6.69 6.70 -24.69
N LEU A 8 6.49 7.95 -25.10
CA LEU A 8 5.99 9.01 -24.22
C LEU A 8 4.56 8.73 -23.75
N ILE A 9 3.68 8.29 -24.66
CA ILE A 9 2.31 7.92 -24.29
C ILE A 9 2.33 6.72 -23.33
N VAL A 10 3.10 5.69 -23.64
CA VAL A 10 3.23 4.49 -22.80
C VAL A 10 3.77 4.86 -21.41
N SER A 11 4.77 5.73 -21.30
CA SER A 11 5.32 6.14 -20.01
C SER A 11 4.30 6.90 -19.16
N ILE A 12 3.51 7.78 -19.78
CA ILE A 12 2.42 8.50 -19.09
C ILE A 12 1.34 7.52 -18.62
N CYS A 13 0.94 6.56 -19.46
CA CYS A 13 -0.03 5.54 -19.09
C CYS A 13 0.45 4.71 -17.90
N ILE A 14 1.72 4.27 -17.91
CA ILE A 14 2.31 3.51 -16.81
C ILE A 14 2.35 4.36 -15.53
N ALA A 15 2.85 5.60 -15.61
CA ALA A 15 2.93 6.50 -14.46
C ALA A 15 1.53 6.79 -13.86
N GLY A 16 0.54 7.05 -14.72
CA GLY A 16 -0.85 7.25 -14.31
C GLY A 16 -1.46 6.00 -13.68
N GLY A 17 -1.21 4.82 -14.26
CA GLY A 17 -1.66 3.55 -13.70
C GLY A 17 -1.08 3.29 -12.31
N PHE A 18 0.22 3.50 -12.13
CA PHE A 18 0.87 3.40 -10.82
C PHE A 18 0.30 4.40 -9.81
N LEU A 19 0.04 5.64 -10.23
CA LEU A 19 -0.54 6.65 -9.35
C LEU A 19 -1.95 6.26 -8.89
N ILE A 20 -2.81 5.78 -9.81
CA ILE A 20 -4.17 5.33 -9.47
C ILE A 20 -4.12 4.14 -8.51
N ALA A 21 -3.27 3.15 -8.79
CA ALA A 21 -3.08 1.99 -7.94
C ALA A 21 -2.58 2.39 -6.54
N PHE A 22 -1.64 3.34 -6.47
CA PHE A 22 -1.13 3.88 -5.21
C PHE A 22 -2.24 4.58 -4.40
N LEU A 23 -3.01 5.47 -5.02
CA LEU A 23 -4.11 6.16 -4.34
C LEU A 23 -5.19 5.19 -3.86
N TRP A 24 -5.46 4.13 -4.63
CA TRP A 24 -6.40 3.08 -4.22
C TRP A 24 -5.87 2.29 -3.01
N SER A 25 -4.61 1.87 -3.03
CA SER A 25 -3.94 1.16 -1.91
C SER A 25 -3.93 1.98 -0.61
N VAL A 26 -3.65 3.29 -0.70
CA VAL A 26 -3.71 4.20 0.45
C VAL A 26 -5.13 4.32 0.99
N LYS A 27 -6.14 4.44 0.11
CA LYS A 27 -7.53 4.55 0.52
C LYS A 27 -8.07 3.27 1.16
N ASP A 28 -7.61 2.11 0.69
CA ASP A 28 -8.01 0.80 1.23
C ASP A 28 -7.33 0.47 2.57
N GLY A 29 -6.51 1.37 3.13
CA GLY A 29 -5.91 1.21 4.44
C GLY A 29 -4.87 0.09 4.50
N GLN A 30 -4.30 -0.32 3.36
CA GLN A 30 -3.30 -1.40 3.30
C GLN A 30 -2.08 -1.11 4.19
N PHE A 31 -1.80 0.17 4.46
CA PHE A 31 -0.69 0.62 5.31
C PHE A 31 -1.05 0.77 6.79
N ASP A 32 -2.32 0.54 7.17
CA ASP A 32 -2.79 0.71 8.55
C ASP A 32 -2.45 -0.49 9.45
N ASP A 33 -1.99 -1.62 8.88
CA ASP A 33 -1.53 -2.78 9.66
C ASP A 33 -0.09 -2.59 10.18
N VAL A 34 0.08 -1.58 11.03
CA VAL A 34 1.37 -1.21 11.65
C VAL A 34 1.74 -2.16 12.80
N GLN A 35 0.78 -2.93 13.31
CA GLN A 35 0.95 -3.79 14.47
C GLN A 35 1.19 -5.23 14.04
N SER A 36 2.44 -5.69 14.16
CA SER A 36 2.76 -7.08 13.85
C SER A 36 1.92 -8.06 14.70
N PRO A 37 1.60 -9.25 14.17
CA PRO A 37 0.83 -10.26 14.91
C PRO A 37 1.46 -10.61 16.27
N ALA A 38 2.79 -10.68 16.35
CA ALA A 38 3.51 -10.99 17.58
C ALA A 38 3.29 -9.91 18.65
N GLN A 39 3.29 -8.63 18.25
CA GLN A 39 3.04 -7.52 19.15
C GLN A 39 1.60 -7.53 19.67
N ARG A 40 0.62 -7.80 18.79
CA ARG A 40 -0.80 -7.95 19.18
C ARG A 40 -0.99 -9.07 20.21
N MET A 41 -0.40 -10.24 19.97
CA MET A 41 -0.49 -11.39 20.88
C MET A 41 0.17 -11.12 22.24
N LEU A 42 1.30 -10.41 22.27
CA LEU A 42 2.00 -10.08 23.52
C LEU A 42 1.14 -9.19 24.42
N PHE A 43 0.53 -8.14 23.86
CA PHE A 43 -0.30 -7.20 24.62
C PHE A 43 -1.68 -7.76 24.99
N GLU A 44 -2.28 -8.62 24.16
CA GLU A 44 -3.49 -9.35 24.53
C GLU A 44 -3.27 -10.29 25.72
N ASN A 45 -2.15 -11.02 25.76
CA ASN A 45 -1.81 -11.91 26.87
C ASN A 45 -1.63 -11.15 28.19
N ILE A 46 -1.02 -9.96 28.16
CA ILE A 46 -0.85 -9.11 29.36
C ILE A 46 -2.22 -8.65 29.86
N LYS A 47 -3.09 -8.13 28.98
CA LYS A 47 -4.42 -7.65 29.35
C LYS A 47 -5.34 -8.74 29.92
N ASN A 48 -5.19 -9.98 29.44
CA ASN A 48 -5.99 -11.12 29.93
C ASN A 48 -5.51 -11.65 31.28
N LYS A 49 -4.26 -11.37 31.68
CA LYS A 49 -3.73 -11.72 33.01
C LYS A 49 -4.09 -10.73 34.11
N GLU A 50 -4.41 -9.48 33.75
CA GLU A 50 -4.80 -8.43 34.69
C GLU A 50 -6.32 -8.41 35.00
N LYS A 51 -7.12 -9.20 34.27
CA LYS A 51 -8.53 -9.47 34.60
C LYS A 51 -8.64 -10.73 35.45
#